data_AF-A0AAW9S2R9-F1
#
_entry.id   AF-A0AAW9S2R9-F1
#
_cell.length_a   1.000
_cell.length_b   1.000
_cell.length_c   1.000
_cell.angle_alpha   90.00
_cell.angle_beta   90.00
_cell.angle_gamma   90.00
#
_symmetry.space_group_name_H-M   'P 1'
#
loop_
_entity.id
_entity.type
_entity.pdbx_description
1 polymer ?
#
loop_
_entity_poly.entity_id
_entity_poly.type
_entity_poly.pdbx_seq_one_letter_code
_entity_poly.pdbx_strand_id
1 'polypeptide(L)'
;MNLEKQINEFWHEVRMALSSLLDRTHKLIDSGKAQLEINQLKWKVNTHYRDIGSLIYHENQNGETIDSQHPEIQEKIREIDEFKEQIQKLKQESKS
;
A
#
# COMPACT_ATOMS: atom_id res chain seq x y z
N MET A 1 -16.66 38.73 -37.17
CA MET A 1 -16.28 38.02 -35.93
C MET A 1 -16.20 36.54 -36.28
N ASN A 2 -15.04 35.91 -36.12
CA ASN A 2 -14.69 34.67 -36.82
C ASN A 2 -15.22 33.43 -36.08
N LEU A 3 -16.34 32.88 -36.55
CA LEU A 3 -17.04 31.73 -35.96
C LEU A 3 -16.12 30.50 -35.81
N GLU A 4 -15.22 30.30 -36.79
CA GLU A 4 -14.22 29.22 -36.77
C GLU A 4 -13.22 29.34 -35.61
N LYS A 5 -12.86 30.57 -35.22
CA LYS A 5 -11.94 30.80 -34.09
C LYS A 5 -12.61 30.43 -32.76
N GLN A 6 -13.89 30.79 -32.60
CA GLN A 6 -14.67 30.46 -31.41
C GLN A 6 -14.91 28.94 -31.28
N ILE A 7 -15.15 28.25 -32.40
CA ILE A 7 -15.30 26.79 -32.42
C ILE A 7 -13.98 26.10 -32.03
N ASN A 8 -12.84 26.57 -32.54
CA ASN A 8 -11.54 26.01 -32.19
C ASN A 8 -11.17 26.25 -30.73
N GLU A 9 -11.46 27.42 -30.17
CA GLU A 9 -11.26 27.73 -28.75
C GLU A 9 -12.14 26.82 -27.87
N PHE A 10 -13.41 26.63 -28.24
CA PHE A 10 -14.32 25.71 -27.54
C PHE A 10 -13.80 24.27 -27.52
N TRP A 11 -13.38 23.73 -28.68
CA TRP A 11 -12.83 22.38 -28.75
C TRP A 11 -11.51 22.24 -27.98
N HIS A 12 -10.69 23.29 -27.95
CA HIS A 12 -9.46 23.31 -27.17
C HIS A 12 -9.75 23.25 -25.67
N GLU A 13 -10.68 24.06 -25.16
CA GLU A 13 -11.10 24.05 -23.76
C GLU A 13 -11.68 22.69 -23.34
N VAL A 14 -12.57 22.11 -24.16
CA VAL A 14 -13.13 20.77 -23.91
C VAL A 14 -12.03 19.71 -23.86
N ARG A 15 -11.06 19.78 -24.78
CA ARG A 15 -9.93 18.84 -24.79
C ARG A 15 -9.06 18.96 -23.54
N MET A 16 -8.78 20.19 -23.11
CA MET A 16 -8.00 20.44 -21.89
C MET A 16 -8.74 19.95 -20.64
N ALA A 17 -10.05 20.17 -20.56
CA ALA A 17 -10.88 19.66 -19.47
C ALA A 17 -10.91 18.13 -19.42
N LEU A 18 -11.08 17.46 -20.56
CA LEU A 18 -11.05 15.99 -20.65
C LEU A 18 -9.67 15.42 -20.28
N SER A 19 -8.58 16.02 -20.76
CA SER A 19 -7.22 15.61 -20.38
C SER A 19 -7.02 15.72 -18.87
N SER A 20 -7.45 16.83 -18.25
CA SER A 20 -7.35 17.03 -16.81
C SER A 20 -8.18 16.01 -16.01
N LEU A 21 -9.39 15.67 -16.49
CA LEU A 21 -10.23 14.66 -15.86
C LEU A 21 -9.62 13.26 -15.97
N LEU A 22 -9.06 12.91 -17.13
CA LEU A 22 -8.37 11.63 -17.33
C LEU A 22 -7.14 11.52 -16.42
N ASP A 23 -6.33 12.57 -16.31
CA ASP A 23 -5.17 12.61 -15.43
C ASP A 23 -5.56 12.45 -13.95
N ARG A 24 -6.63 13.13 -13.51
CA ARG A 24 -7.18 12.98 -12.15
C ARG A 24 -7.66 11.55 -11.89
N THR A 25 -8.33 10.95 -12.86
CA THR A 25 -8.85 9.58 -12.74
C THR A 25 -7.71 8.56 -12.65
N HIS A 26 -6.66 8.71 -13.45
CA HIS A 26 -5.47 7.85 -13.37
C HIS A 26 -4.81 7.96 -11.99
N LYS A 27 -4.59 9.18 -11.48
CA LYS A 27 -4.01 9.40 -10.15
C LYS A 27 -4.85 8.75 -9.03
N LEU A 28 -6.18 8.80 -9.13
CA LEU A 28 -7.07 8.13 -8.17
C LEU A 28 -6.95 6.60 -8.23
N ILE A 29 -6.85 6.03 -9.43
CA ILE A 29 -6.68 4.58 -9.62
C ILE A 29 -5.35 4.13 -9.03
N ASP A 30 -4.27 4.85 -9.30
CA ASP A 30 -2.93 4.49 -8.80
C ASP A 30 -2.84 4.63 -7.29
N SER A 31 -3.43 5.68 -6.71
CA SER A 31 -3.58 5.83 -5.27
C SER A 31 -4.40 4.70 -4.65
N GLY A 32 -5.49 4.28 -5.32
CA GLY A 32 -6.32 3.15 -4.88
C GLY A 32 -5.57 1.82 -4.88
N LYS A 33 -4.78 1.54 -5.92
CA LYS A 33 -3.93 0.34 -6.00
C LYS A 33 -2.89 0.32 -4.88
N ALA A 34 -2.18 1.44 -4.67
CA ALA A 34 -1.21 1.57 -3.59
C ALA A 34 -1.86 1.34 -2.22
N GLN A 35 -3.08 1.86 -2.00
CA GLN A 35 -3.82 1.67 -0.75
C GLN A 35 -4.24 0.22 -0.52
N LEU A 36 -4.64 -0.50 -1.58
CA LEU A 36 -4.95 -1.93 -1.50
C LEU A 36 -3.70 -2.74 -1.13
N GLU A 37 -2.57 -2.46 -1.77
CA GLU A 37 -1.30 -3.13 -1.49
C GLU A 37 -0.81 -2.88 -0.06
N ILE A 38 -0.89 -1.63 0.41
CA ILE A 38 -0.62 -1.30 1.83
C ILE A 38 -1.51 -2.12 2.78
N ASN A 39 -2.78 -2.29 2.45
CA ASN A 39 -3.70 -3.06 3.30
C ASN A 39 -3.35 -4.56 3.31
N GLN A 40 -2.93 -5.11 2.17
CA GLN A 40 -2.45 -6.50 2.09
C GLN A 40 -1.18 -6.68 2.92
N LEU A 41 -0.21 -5.78 2.84
CA LEU A 41 1.01 -5.82 3.65
C LEU A 41 0.72 -5.71 5.15
N LYS A 42 -0.18 -4.80 5.55
CA LYS A 42 -0.63 -4.71 6.95
C LYS A 42 -1.28 -6.01 7.43
N TRP A 43 -2.05 -6.67 6.57
CA TRP A 43 -2.66 -7.95 6.91
C TRP A 43 -1.60 -9.03 7.13
N LYS A 44 -0.56 -9.11 6.27
CA LYS A 44 0.58 -10.01 6.47
C LYS A 44 1.31 -9.76 7.78
N VAL A 45 1.58 -8.50 8.13
CA VAL A 45 2.18 -8.12 9.42
C VAL A 45 1.35 -8.64 10.60
N ASN A 46 0.03 -8.46 10.56
CA ASN A 46 -0.86 -8.95 11.61
C ASN A 46 -0.86 -10.49 11.70
N THR A 47 -0.78 -11.18 10.56
CA THR A 47 -0.67 -12.65 10.52
C THR A 47 0.61 -13.11 11.21
N HIS A 48 1.76 -12.51 10.91
CA HIS A 48 3.01 -12.90 11.58
C HIS A 48 3.02 -12.63 13.09
N TYR A 49 2.42 -11.53 13.55
CA TYR A 49 2.25 -11.30 14.99
C TYR A 49 1.35 -12.37 15.64
N ARG A 50 0.31 -12.84 14.95
CA ARG A 50 -0.53 -13.95 15.42
C ARG A 50 0.24 -15.26 15.46
N ASP A 51 1.03 -15.55 14.44
CA ASP A 51 1.84 -16.76 14.40
C ASP A 51 2.86 -16.79 15.53
N ILE A 52 3.54 -15.66 15.81
CA ILE A 52 4.45 -15.52 16.96
C ILE A 52 3.70 -15.82 18.26
N GLY A 53 2.52 -15.21 18.46
CA GLY A 53 1.69 -15.46 19.65
C GLY A 53 1.25 -16.93 19.77
N SER A 54 0.90 -17.56 18.65
CA SER A 54 0.53 -18.97 18.60
C SER A 54 1.71 -19.89 18.96
N LEU A 55 2.91 -19.58 18.45
CA LEU A 55 4.12 -20.33 18.75
C LEU A 55 4.47 -20.22 20.24
N ILE A 56 4.49 -19.01 20.80
CA ILE A 56 4.74 -18.78 22.23
C ILE A 56 3.73 -19.53 23.09
N TYR A 57 2.45 -19.50 22.69
CA TYR A 57 1.40 -20.23 23.40
C TYR A 57 1.65 -21.74 23.36
N HIS A 58 1.95 -22.29 22.18
CA HIS A 58 2.20 -23.72 21.99
C HIS A 58 3.40 -24.22 22.81
N GLU A 59 4.53 -23.52 22.75
CA GLU A 59 5.72 -23.92 23.51
C GLU A 59 5.50 -23.83 25.02
N ASN A 60 4.79 -22.79 25.49
CA ASN A 60 4.43 -22.70 26.90
C ASN A 60 3.51 -23.86 27.36
N GLN A 61 2.63 -24.38 26.49
CA GLN A 61 1.82 -25.57 26.80
C GLN A 61 2.70 -26.82 26.93
N ASN A 62 3.82 -26.88 26.22
CA ASN A 62 4.79 -27.98 26.30
C ASN A 62 5.78 -27.81 27.48
N GLY A 63 5.65 -26.74 28.27
CA GLY A 63 6.54 -26.43 29.39
C GLY A 63 7.84 -25.74 28.97
N GLU A 64 7.96 -25.36 27.70
CA GLU A 64 9.09 -24.61 27.17
C GLU A 64 8.76 -23.12 27.13
N THR A 65 9.74 -22.28 27.48
CA THR A 65 9.59 -20.82 27.35
C THR A 65 10.51 -20.35 26.24
N ILE A 66 9.90 -19.84 25.17
CA ILE A 66 10.62 -19.23 24.06
C ILE A 66 10.53 -17.71 24.14
N ASP A 67 11.61 -17.04 23.74
CA ASP A 67 11.72 -15.59 23.76
C ASP A 67 11.97 -15.02 22.35
N SER A 68 12.26 -13.72 22.27
CA SER A 68 12.54 -13.04 21.00
C SER A 68 13.80 -13.53 20.27
N GLN A 69 14.64 -14.36 20.90
CA GLN A 69 15.82 -14.96 20.27
C GLN A 69 15.51 -16.29 19.60
N HIS A 70 14.29 -16.82 19.74
CA HIS A 70 13.89 -18.04 19.04
C HIS A 70 13.98 -17.85 17.51
N PRO A 71 14.61 -18.77 16.75
CA PRO A 71 14.86 -18.59 15.32
C PRO A 71 13.62 -18.26 14.50
N GLU A 72 12.50 -18.94 14.75
CA GLU A 72 11.24 -18.69 14.06
C GLU A 72 10.62 -17.32 14.40
N ILE A 73 10.82 -16.84 15.63
CA ILE A 73 10.35 -15.51 16.04
C ILE A 73 11.19 -14.43 15.36
N GLN A 74 12.52 -14.61 15.34
CA GLN A 74 13.43 -13.68 14.65
C GLN A 74 13.11 -13.58 13.16
N GLU A 75 12.85 -14.71 12.50
CA GLU A 75 12.50 -14.71 11.08
C GLU A 75 11.19 -13.97 10.82
N LYS A 76 10.15 -14.22 11.61
CA LYS A 76 8.87 -13.49 11.49
C LYS A 76 9.03 -12.00 11.78
N ILE A 77 9.89 -11.62 12.73
CA ILE A 77 10.20 -10.20 13.00
C ILE A 77 10.89 -9.55 11.80
N ARG A 78 11.86 -10.24 11.19
CA ARG A 78 12.53 -9.76 9.96
C ARG A 78 11.53 -9.53 8.84
N GLU A 79 10.64 -10.49 8.58
CA GLU A 79 9.57 -10.36 7.56
C GLU A 79 8.62 -9.19 7.87
N ILE A 80 8.25 -9.00 9.13
CA ILE A 80 7.43 -7.86 9.57
C ILE A 80 8.13 -6.53 9.25
N ASP A 81 9.43 -6.43 9.52
CA ASP A 81 10.18 -5.20 9.29
C ASP A 81 10.34 -4.91 7.78
N GLU A 82 10.55 -5.94 6.96
CA GLU A 82 10.52 -5.82 5.50
C GLU A 82 9.17 -5.32 4.98
N PHE A 83 8.06 -5.85 5.48
CA PHE A 83 6.74 -5.37 5.08
C PHE A 83 6.46 -3.95 5.56
N LYS A 84 6.95 -3.56 6.75
CA LYS A 84 6.86 -2.16 7.21
C LYS A 84 7.65 -1.22 6.31
N GLU A 85 8.84 -1.62 5.86
CA GLU A 85 9.64 -0.84 4.91
C GLU A 85 8.90 -0.68 3.56
N GLN A 86 8.34 -1.76 3.02
CA GLN A 86 7.53 -1.71 1.79
C GLN A 86 6.31 -0.79 1.94
N ILE A 87 5.60 -0.85 3.07
CA ILE A 87 4.50 0.08 3.38
C ILE A 87 4.99 1.54 3.38
N GLN A 88 6.17 1.82 3.95
CA GLN A 88 6.71 3.17 3.97
C GLN A 88 7.05 3.68 2.56
N LYS A 89 7.65 2.83 1.71
CA LYS A 89 7.94 3.15 0.30
C LYS A 89 6.67 3.49 -0.48
N LEU A 90 5.66 2.62 -0.43
CA LEU A 90 4.36 2.85 -1.08
C LEU A 90 3.66 4.12 -0.59
N LYS A 91 3.79 4.46 0.70
CA LYS A 91 3.24 5.72 1.25
C LYS A 91 3.99 6.97 0.78
N GLN A 92 5.28 6.87 0.45
CA GLN A 92 6.06 7.98 -0.08
C GLN A 92 5.74 8.18 -1.57
N GLU A 93 5.68 7.09 -2.33
CA GLU A 93 5.35 7.08 -3.75
C GLU A 93 3.92 7.59 -4.02
N SER A 94 2.95 7.19 -3.20
CA SER A 94 1.55 7.67 -3.33
C SER A 94 1.31 9.12 -2.89
N LYS A 95 2.31 9.78 -2.28
CA LYS A 95 2.27 11.21 -1.91
C LYS A 95 2.96 12.13 -2.93
N SER A 96 3.70 11.56 -3.87
CA SER A 96 4.40 12.29 -4.93
C SER A 96 3.52 12.44 -6.18
#